data_AF-A0A732CUC8-F1
#
_entry.id   AF-A0A732CUC8-F1
#
_cell.length_a   1.000
_cell.length_b   1.000
_cell.length_c   1.000
_cell.angle_alpha   90.00
_cell.angle_beta   90.00
_cell.angle_gamma   90.00
#
_symmetry.space_group_name_H-M   'P 1'
#
loop_
_entity.id
_entity.type
_entity.pdbx_description
1 polymer ?
#
loop_
_entity_poly.entity_id
_entity_poly.type
_entity_poly.pdbx_seq_one_letter_code
_entity_poly.pdbx_strand_id
1 'polypeptide(L)'
;MRHGLMEAASERKVTMPNWCCNRMRFSAVPEQTAAIKALAEGVVTPFYRRATEEGIQLFVAGCVGLLQVTEEIQFIPYPALTAAGIGVLSPENLAFTRWLTQLQDGVLLDEKNSQVLHEIWLQSGIGGRRWETLSDSTRNEISRLYAYKCHDWCGIWDRKPLPSAKAGGKIGTDISPGGSVSKKKNTTTPTPHDAAFRSFLANPDVARDFLELHLPAELRAVCNLDTLKLESGTFVEEDLRQYASDILWSMKTTDGDDGYIHVLIEHQSSDDKMMAFRQMRYAIAAMQRHLEAGHGRLPLVIPLQFYHGERSPYPYSTNWLDCFSNPEVAGKIYTNPFPLVDVTVIDDDDIMCHRRMAALTLLMKHIRQRDLMELLDKLPLLMVEMVSDEQVRVLIHYMVNAGDSPSPEFMRALAARLPQHEDKLMTIAERLEQKGREEGRKEGLQEGLQEGRQEGRQEGRQEGAAEKAQAIARQLRNMGMTPEQIKQATGLSDAELKKVIH
;
A
#
# COMPACT_ATOMS: atom_id res chain seq x y z
N MET A 1 -27.78 -44.67 29.40
CA MET A 1 -28.34 -43.56 28.59
C MET A 1 -27.24 -42.53 28.41
N ARG A 2 -26.46 -42.71 27.35
CA ARG A 2 -26.29 -41.77 26.23
C ARG A 2 -25.59 -40.45 26.60
N HIS A 3 -24.28 -40.56 26.84
CA HIS A 3 -23.31 -39.62 26.28
C HIS A 3 -22.91 -40.13 24.89
N GLY A 4 -23.07 -39.28 23.88
CA GLY A 4 -22.73 -39.48 22.46
C GLY A 4 -23.26 -38.25 21.72
N LEU A 5 -22.53 -37.55 20.85
CA LEU A 5 -21.37 -37.89 20.05
C LEU A 5 -20.45 -36.66 19.96
N MET A 6 -19.16 -36.88 20.22
CA MET A 6 -18.06 -36.09 19.67
C MET A 6 -17.64 -36.79 18.38
N GLU A 7 -17.77 -36.08 17.25
CA GLU A 7 -17.12 -36.30 15.94
C GLU A 7 -17.69 -35.18 15.04
N ALA A 8 -16.99 -34.51 14.13
CA ALA A 8 -15.60 -34.50 13.73
C ALA A 8 -15.46 -33.19 12.94
N ALA A 9 -14.89 -32.13 13.52
CA ALA A 9 -14.48 -30.97 12.75
C ALA A 9 -12.96 -31.00 12.65
N SER A 10 -12.48 -31.52 11.52
CA SER A 10 -11.10 -31.40 11.05
C SER A 10 -10.61 -29.96 11.27
N GLU A 11 -9.80 -29.77 12.30
CA GLU A 11 -8.98 -28.57 12.47
C GLU A 11 -8.01 -28.52 11.27
N ARG A 12 -8.44 -27.85 10.19
CA ARG A 12 -7.47 -27.21 9.31
C ARG A 12 -6.78 -26.18 10.20
N LYS A 13 -5.59 -26.53 10.70
CA LYS A 13 -4.62 -25.55 11.21
C LYS A 13 -4.26 -24.64 10.04
N VAL A 14 -5.12 -23.67 9.75
CA VAL A 14 -4.74 -22.47 9.02
C VAL A 14 -3.75 -21.79 9.95
N THR A 15 -2.46 -21.90 9.65
CA THR A 15 -1.43 -21.06 10.25
C THR A 15 -1.79 -19.62 9.90
N MET A 16 -2.49 -18.95 10.82
CA MET A 16 -2.74 -17.52 10.72
C MET A 16 -1.38 -16.82 10.81
N PRO A 17 -1.13 -15.77 10.01
CA PRO A 17 0.08 -14.95 10.18
C PRO A 17 0.17 -14.45 11.62
N ASN A 18 1.36 -14.07 12.09
CA ASN A 18 1.52 -13.44 13.41
C ASN A 18 0.85 -12.05 13.40
N TRP A 19 -0.45 -12.00 13.70
CA TRP A 19 -1.20 -10.75 13.80
C TRP A 19 -0.92 -10.07 15.15
N CYS A 20 -0.72 -8.75 15.14
CA CYS A 20 -0.63 -7.96 16.36
C CYS A 20 -1.99 -7.96 17.08
N CYS A 21 -2.01 -8.34 18.36
CA CYS A 21 -3.19 -8.20 19.21
C CYS A 21 -3.29 -6.76 19.72
N ASN A 22 -4.10 -5.94 19.06
CA ASN A 22 -4.34 -4.56 19.48
C ASN A 22 -5.54 -4.48 20.43
N ARG A 23 -5.39 -3.79 21.57
CA ARG A 23 -6.49 -3.50 22.50
C ARG A 23 -6.74 -2.00 22.55
N MET A 24 -7.86 -1.56 21.99
CA MET A 24 -8.29 -0.16 22.03
C MET A 24 -9.27 0.08 23.17
N ARG A 25 -9.11 1.19 23.90
CA ARG A 25 -10.06 1.65 24.91
C ARG A 25 -10.56 3.03 24.50
N PHE A 26 -11.86 3.15 24.28
CA PHE A 26 -12.50 4.41 23.94
C PHE A 26 -13.20 4.99 25.18
N SER A 27 -13.13 6.31 25.35
CA SER A 27 -13.85 7.06 26.38
C SER A 27 -14.39 8.32 25.74
N ALA A 28 -15.68 8.30 25.41
CA ALA A 28 -16.35 9.35 24.66
C ALA A 28 -17.80 9.51 25.13
N VAL A 29 -18.47 10.58 24.70
CA VAL A 29 -19.90 10.76 24.97
C VAL A 29 -20.74 9.68 24.26
N PRO A 30 -21.98 9.39 24.71
CA PRO A 30 -22.79 8.29 24.16
C PRO A 30 -22.96 8.33 22.63
N GLU A 31 -23.13 9.51 22.05
CA GLU A 31 -23.27 9.72 20.60
C GLU A 31 -22.00 9.32 19.82
N GLN A 32 -20.83 9.74 20.29
CA GLN A 32 -19.55 9.38 19.71
C GLN A 32 -19.23 7.89 19.89
N THR A 33 -19.63 7.32 21.03
CA THR A 33 -19.48 5.88 21.29
C THR A 33 -20.35 5.06 20.33
N ALA A 34 -21.57 5.53 20.04
CA ALA A 34 -22.45 4.92 19.05
C ALA A 34 -21.86 5.00 17.63
N ALA A 35 -21.26 6.14 17.25
CA ALA A 35 -20.59 6.31 15.96
C ALA A 35 -19.38 5.38 15.80
N ILE A 36 -18.52 5.27 16.82
CA ILE A 36 -17.38 4.33 16.83
C ILE A 36 -17.85 2.88 16.72
N LYS A 37 -18.93 2.54 17.43
CA LYS A 37 -19.53 1.20 17.37
C LYS A 37 -20.06 0.89 15.97
N ALA A 38 -20.79 1.82 15.34
CA ALA A 38 -21.31 1.66 13.99
C ALA A 38 -20.18 1.50 12.94
N LEU A 39 -19.05 2.21 13.13
CA LEU A 39 -17.86 2.05 12.31
C LEU A 39 -17.21 0.67 12.51
N ALA A 40 -17.04 0.24 13.76
CA ALA A 40 -16.43 -1.06 14.10
C ALA A 40 -17.28 -2.26 13.62
N GLU A 41 -18.61 -2.10 13.60
CA GLU A 41 -19.56 -3.10 13.09
C GLU A 41 -19.69 -3.07 11.55
N GLY A 42 -19.04 -2.12 10.87
CA GLY A 42 -19.09 -1.99 9.41
C GLY A 42 -20.44 -1.51 8.87
N VAL A 43 -21.27 -0.89 9.72
CA VAL A 43 -22.60 -0.37 9.35
C VAL A 43 -22.49 0.94 8.56
N VAL A 44 -21.37 1.66 8.73
CA VAL A 44 -21.08 2.89 7.99
C VAL A 44 -20.34 2.57 6.70
N THR A 45 -20.96 2.85 5.55
CA THR A 45 -20.25 2.82 4.27
C THR A 45 -19.31 4.02 4.18
N PRO A 46 -17.98 3.81 4.04
CA PRO A 46 -17.05 4.93 3.98
C PRO A 46 -17.25 5.78 2.73
N PHE A 47 -17.18 7.11 2.88
CA PHE A 47 -17.35 8.05 1.76
C PHE A 47 -16.34 7.81 0.62
N TYR A 48 -15.10 7.47 0.97
CA TYR A 48 -14.05 7.17 0.00
C TYR A 48 -14.41 5.98 -0.90
N ARG A 49 -15.15 4.99 -0.38
CA ARG A 49 -15.52 3.79 -1.14
C ARG A 49 -16.46 4.16 -2.28
N ARG A 50 -17.50 4.94 -1.97
CA ARG A 50 -18.43 5.47 -2.98
C ARG A 50 -17.68 6.31 -4.01
N ALA A 51 -16.85 7.25 -3.57
CA ALA A 51 -16.08 8.12 -4.46
C ALA A 51 -15.16 7.32 -5.40
N THR A 52 -14.59 6.21 -4.92
CA THR A 52 -13.75 5.32 -5.72
C THR A 52 -14.57 4.57 -6.78
N GLU A 53 -15.71 3.98 -6.39
CA GLU A 53 -16.60 3.26 -7.31
C GLU A 53 -17.17 4.18 -8.42
N GLU A 54 -17.58 5.39 -8.05
CA GLU A 54 -18.05 6.42 -8.97
C GLU A 54 -16.93 6.90 -9.90
N GLY A 55 -15.72 7.09 -9.35
CA GLY A 55 -14.53 7.43 -10.11
C GLY A 55 -14.16 6.37 -11.14
N ILE A 56 -14.29 5.07 -10.82
CA ILE A 56 -14.06 3.97 -11.77
C ILE A 56 -15.03 4.07 -12.95
N GLN A 57 -16.31 4.40 -12.72
CA GLN A 57 -17.27 4.56 -13.81
C GLN A 57 -16.90 5.72 -14.75
N LEU A 58 -16.51 6.86 -14.18
CA LEU A 58 -16.06 8.02 -14.95
C LEU A 58 -14.78 7.71 -15.74
N PHE A 59 -13.83 7.03 -15.10
CA PHE A 59 -12.59 6.57 -15.74
C PHE A 59 -12.87 5.68 -16.95
N VAL A 60 -13.72 4.66 -16.77
CA VAL A 60 -14.10 3.74 -17.83
C VAL A 60 -14.80 4.51 -18.97
N ALA A 61 -15.75 5.40 -18.64
CA ALA A 61 -16.48 6.20 -19.61
C ALA A 61 -15.55 7.10 -20.45
N GLY A 62 -14.54 7.70 -19.82
CA GLY A 62 -13.53 8.49 -20.53
C GLY A 62 -12.67 7.64 -21.47
N CYS A 63 -12.20 6.48 -21.00
CA CYS A 63 -11.36 5.58 -21.80
C CYS A 63 -12.04 5.08 -23.08
N VAL A 64 -13.36 4.90 -23.06
CA VAL A 64 -14.14 4.44 -24.23
C VAL A 64 -14.82 5.59 -24.99
N GLY A 65 -14.49 6.85 -24.65
CA GLY A 65 -14.99 8.04 -25.32
C GLY A 65 -16.48 8.33 -25.11
N LEU A 66 -17.12 7.78 -24.08
CA LEU A 66 -18.50 8.14 -23.70
C LEU A 66 -18.56 9.51 -23.00
N LEU A 67 -17.47 9.89 -22.35
CA LEU A 67 -17.24 11.23 -21.81
C LEU A 67 -15.91 11.74 -22.36
N GLN A 68 -15.86 13.03 -22.66
CA GLN A 68 -14.71 13.68 -23.28
C GLN A 68 -14.39 14.96 -22.51
N VAL A 69 -13.12 15.38 -22.53
CA VAL A 69 -12.70 16.64 -21.93
C VAL A 69 -13.23 17.82 -22.74
N THR A 70 -13.53 18.95 -22.10
CA THR A 70 -13.94 20.19 -22.78
C THR A 70 -12.78 21.17 -22.99
N GLU A 71 -11.62 20.86 -22.40
CA GLU A 71 -10.41 21.67 -22.43
C GLU A 71 -9.22 20.78 -22.76
N GLU A 72 -8.09 21.38 -23.16
CA GLU A 72 -6.87 20.66 -23.51
C GLU A 72 -6.16 20.15 -22.24
N ILE A 73 -6.66 19.01 -21.72
CA ILE A 73 -6.12 18.32 -20.54
C ILE A 73 -5.58 16.97 -20.97
N GLN A 74 -4.32 16.68 -20.62
CA GLN A 74 -3.70 15.37 -20.84
C GLN A 74 -3.51 14.64 -19.52
N PHE A 75 -4.03 13.42 -19.42
CA PHE A 75 -3.80 12.56 -18.26
C PHE A 75 -2.58 11.67 -18.49
N ILE A 76 -1.39 12.18 -18.17
CA ILE A 76 -0.09 11.52 -18.39
C ILE A 76 -0.04 10.08 -17.85
N PRO A 77 -0.56 9.76 -16.64
CA PRO A 77 -0.49 8.39 -16.11
C PRO A 77 -1.27 7.36 -16.94
N TYR A 78 -2.32 7.79 -17.66
CA TYR A 78 -3.13 6.90 -18.49
C TYR A 78 -3.70 7.65 -19.72
N PRO A 79 -2.91 7.81 -20.81
CA PRO A 79 -3.27 8.66 -21.94
C PRO A 79 -4.57 8.25 -22.66
N ALA A 80 -4.97 6.98 -22.56
CA ALA A 80 -6.21 6.48 -23.13
C ALA A 80 -7.46 7.15 -22.51
N LEU A 81 -7.36 7.71 -21.30
CA LEU A 81 -8.46 8.40 -20.63
C LEU A 81 -8.90 9.69 -21.36
N THR A 82 -7.97 10.32 -22.09
CA THR A 82 -8.21 11.56 -22.85
C THR A 82 -8.01 11.36 -24.36
N ALA A 83 -7.87 10.12 -24.82
CA ALA A 83 -7.56 9.81 -26.23
C ALA A 83 -8.70 10.13 -27.19
N ALA A 84 -9.94 10.20 -26.71
CA ALA A 84 -11.10 10.62 -27.48
C ALA A 84 -11.10 12.13 -27.84
N GLY A 85 -10.14 12.91 -27.30
CA GLY A 85 -9.97 14.33 -27.60
C GLY A 85 -11.02 15.23 -26.94
N ILE A 86 -11.09 16.47 -27.44
CA ILE A 86 -12.01 17.49 -26.93
C ILE A 86 -13.43 17.21 -27.46
N GLY A 87 -14.37 17.02 -26.54
CA GLY A 87 -15.77 16.78 -26.83
C GLY A 87 -16.59 18.06 -26.95
N VAL A 88 -17.89 17.89 -27.23
CA VAL A 88 -18.84 19.00 -27.21
C VAL A 88 -19.00 19.57 -25.80
N LEU A 89 -19.23 20.89 -25.70
CA LEU A 89 -19.50 21.56 -24.43
C LEU A 89 -20.89 21.18 -23.93
N SER A 90 -20.96 20.11 -23.12
CA SER A 90 -22.18 19.64 -22.47
C SER A 90 -21.98 19.56 -20.95
N PRO A 91 -23.05 19.58 -20.14
CA PRO A 91 -22.96 19.40 -18.70
C PRO A 91 -22.19 18.11 -18.31
N GLU A 92 -22.37 17.04 -19.07
CA GLU A 92 -21.74 15.75 -18.83
C GLU A 92 -20.22 15.79 -19.04
N ASN A 93 -19.77 16.38 -20.15
CA ASN A 93 -18.35 16.53 -20.47
C ASN A 93 -17.67 17.56 -19.56
N LEU A 94 -18.39 18.61 -19.13
CA LEU A 94 -17.88 19.57 -18.15
C LEU A 94 -17.68 18.90 -16.79
N ALA A 95 -18.63 18.05 -16.36
CA ALA A 95 -18.50 17.26 -15.16
C ALA A 95 -17.30 16.30 -15.24
N PHE A 96 -17.13 15.60 -16.36
CA PHE A 96 -15.97 14.73 -16.59
C PHE A 96 -14.64 15.49 -16.52
N THR A 97 -14.57 16.68 -17.13
CA THR A 97 -13.38 17.54 -17.09
C THR A 97 -13.05 17.95 -15.66
N ARG A 98 -14.05 18.39 -14.88
CA ARG A 98 -13.87 18.73 -13.46
C ARG A 98 -13.40 17.54 -12.63
N TRP A 99 -13.99 16.36 -12.86
CA TRP A 99 -13.55 15.13 -12.19
C TRP A 99 -12.09 14.81 -12.52
N LEU A 100 -11.70 14.92 -13.79
CA LEU A 100 -10.33 14.65 -14.23
C LEU A 100 -9.32 15.59 -13.56
N THR A 101 -9.65 16.87 -13.40
CA THR A 101 -8.81 17.82 -12.64
C THR A 101 -8.64 17.38 -11.18
N GLN A 102 -9.73 16.98 -10.51
CA GLN A 102 -9.64 16.49 -9.13
C GLN A 102 -8.79 15.21 -9.01
N LEU A 103 -8.84 14.34 -10.03
CA LEU A 103 -8.02 13.13 -10.10
C LEU A 103 -6.53 13.47 -10.30
N GLN A 104 -6.21 14.46 -11.14
CA GLN A 104 -4.84 14.92 -11.39
C GLN A 104 -4.22 15.59 -10.16
N ASP A 105 -5.02 16.39 -9.45
CA ASP A 105 -4.59 17.13 -8.25
C ASP A 105 -4.43 16.21 -7.02
N GLY A 106 -4.81 14.93 -7.12
CA GLY A 106 -4.63 13.95 -6.05
C GLY A 106 -5.45 14.27 -4.80
N VAL A 107 -6.68 14.77 -4.97
CA VAL A 107 -7.52 15.26 -3.88
C VAL A 107 -7.80 14.17 -2.84
N LEU A 108 -7.65 14.53 -1.56
CA LEU A 108 -7.91 13.65 -0.43
C LEU A 108 -9.40 13.25 -0.38
N LEU A 109 -9.67 11.95 -0.23
CA LEU A 109 -11.02 11.40 -0.12
C LEU A 109 -11.61 11.56 1.29
N ASP A 110 -11.67 12.80 1.78
CA ASP A 110 -12.43 13.17 2.96
C ASP A 110 -13.94 13.30 2.65
N GLU A 111 -14.76 13.53 3.69
CA GLU A 111 -16.21 13.63 3.55
C GLU A 111 -16.63 14.75 2.57
N LYS A 112 -16.02 15.92 2.68
CA LYS A 112 -16.36 17.09 1.86
C LYS A 112 -16.04 16.85 0.40
N ASN A 113 -14.83 16.39 0.10
CA ASN A 113 -14.40 16.14 -1.28
C ASN A 113 -15.15 14.95 -1.88
N SER A 114 -15.44 13.91 -1.09
CA SER A 114 -16.26 12.78 -1.54
C SER A 114 -17.69 13.17 -1.89
N GLN A 115 -18.22 14.23 -1.28
CA GLN A 115 -19.53 14.79 -1.62
C GLN A 115 -19.47 15.61 -2.92
N VAL A 116 -18.42 16.41 -3.11
CA VAL A 116 -18.18 17.13 -4.37
C VAL A 116 -18.00 16.15 -5.54
N LEU A 117 -17.22 15.09 -5.36
CA LEU A 117 -17.01 14.06 -6.39
C LEU A 117 -18.33 13.35 -6.75
N HIS A 118 -19.19 13.10 -5.76
CA HIS A 118 -20.51 12.53 -5.98
C HIS A 118 -21.42 13.47 -6.81
N GLU A 119 -21.42 14.76 -6.51
CA GLU A 119 -22.15 15.76 -7.30
C GLU A 119 -21.66 15.81 -8.76
N ILE A 120 -20.34 15.73 -8.96
CA ILE A 120 -19.75 15.67 -10.31
C ILE A 120 -20.19 14.38 -11.02
N TRP A 121 -20.19 13.24 -10.33
CA TRP A 121 -20.66 11.98 -10.89
C TRP A 121 -22.13 12.04 -11.30
N LEU A 122 -23.01 12.66 -10.49
CA LEU A 122 -24.41 12.89 -10.85
C LEU A 122 -24.55 13.76 -12.10
N GLN A 123 -23.76 14.84 -12.20
CA GLN A 123 -23.76 15.76 -13.34
C GLN A 123 -23.25 15.10 -14.63
N SER A 124 -22.38 14.09 -14.54
CA SER A 124 -21.93 13.32 -15.70
C SER A 124 -23.03 12.47 -16.35
N GLY A 125 -24.12 12.18 -15.60
CA GLY A 125 -25.21 11.32 -16.03
C GLY A 125 -24.82 9.84 -16.20
N ILE A 126 -23.59 9.44 -15.89
CA ILE A 126 -23.10 8.08 -16.17
C ILE A 126 -23.87 7.02 -15.38
N GLY A 127 -24.30 7.35 -14.16
CA GLY A 127 -25.11 6.46 -13.32
C GLY A 127 -26.47 6.08 -13.90
N GLY A 128 -26.99 6.89 -14.83
CA GLY A 128 -28.24 6.61 -15.54
C GLY A 128 -28.06 5.70 -16.76
N ARG A 129 -26.83 5.47 -17.23
CA ARG A 129 -26.58 4.64 -18.42
C ARG A 129 -26.67 3.16 -18.08
N ARG A 130 -27.40 2.42 -18.92
CA ARG A 130 -27.56 0.97 -18.77
C ARG A 130 -26.61 0.23 -19.71
N TRP A 131 -26.04 -0.87 -19.22
CA TRP A 131 -25.10 -1.70 -19.99
C TRP A 131 -25.69 -2.14 -21.34
N GLU A 132 -26.97 -2.49 -21.36
CA GLU A 132 -27.68 -2.98 -22.54
C GLU A 132 -27.85 -1.92 -23.64
N THR A 133 -27.71 -0.65 -23.30
CA THR A 133 -27.85 0.48 -24.24
C THR A 133 -26.55 0.85 -24.95
N LEU A 134 -25.43 0.23 -24.56
CA LEU A 134 -24.11 0.50 -25.14
C LEU A 134 -23.88 -0.33 -26.40
N SER A 135 -23.13 0.23 -27.36
CA SER A 135 -22.73 -0.48 -28.57
C SER A 135 -21.87 -1.71 -28.24
N ASP A 136 -21.89 -2.73 -29.10
CA ASP A 136 -21.06 -3.93 -28.92
C ASP A 136 -19.57 -3.59 -28.87
N SER A 137 -19.11 -2.61 -29.65
CA SER A 137 -17.73 -2.13 -29.63
C SER A 137 -17.37 -1.55 -28.25
N THR A 138 -18.21 -0.66 -27.73
CA THR A 138 -18.03 -0.03 -26.42
C THR A 138 -18.05 -1.07 -25.30
N ARG A 139 -19.01 -2.01 -25.32
CA ARG A 139 -19.10 -3.09 -24.33
C ARG A 139 -17.87 -3.98 -24.34
N ASN A 140 -17.35 -4.31 -25.51
CA ASN A 140 -16.13 -5.11 -25.65
C ASN A 140 -14.90 -4.38 -25.09
N GLU A 141 -14.80 -3.07 -25.29
CA GLU A 141 -13.70 -2.26 -24.80
C GLU A 141 -13.75 -2.09 -23.28
N ILE A 142 -14.94 -1.80 -22.71
CA ILE A 142 -15.16 -1.79 -21.26
C ILE A 142 -14.84 -3.17 -20.66
N SER A 143 -15.31 -4.25 -21.28
CA SER A 143 -15.06 -5.62 -20.79
C SER A 143 -13.58 -5.96 -20.77
N ARG A 144 -12.79 -5.48 -21.74
CA ARG A 144 -11.32 -5.65 -21.76
C ARG A 144 -10.66 -4.88 -20.63
N LEU A 145 -11.07 -3.63 -20.40
CA LEU A 145 -10.53 -2.80 -19.31
C LEU A 145 -10.85 -3.43 -17.95
N TYR A 146 -12.09 -3.90 -17.76
CA TYR A 146 -12.52 -4.58 -16.54
C TYR A 146 -11.83 -5.93 -16.36
N ALA A 147 -11.61 -6.73 -17.41
CA ALA A 147 -10.88 -8.00 -17.30
C ALA A 147 -9.41 -7.82 -16.88
N TYR A 148 -8.84 -6.64 -17.14
CA TYR A 148 -7.50 -6.31 -16.67
C TYR A 148 -7.52 -5.90 -15.18
N LYS A 149 -8.45 -5.01 -14.79
CA LYS A 149 -8.53 -4.37 -13.46
C LYS A 149 -9.52 -4.97 -12.46
N CYS A 150 -10.22 -6.04 -12.79
CA CYS A 150 -11.29 -6.59 -11.95
C CYS A 150 -10.85 -6.98 -10.54
N HIS A 151 -9.59 -7.40 -10.35
CA HIS A 151 -9.07 -7.74 -9.03
C HIS A 151 -8.97 -6.50 -8.14
N ASP A 152 -8.37 -5.42 -8.64
CA ASP A 152 -8.22 -4.15 -7.94
C ASP A 152 -9.57 -3.46 -7.70
N TRP A 153 -10.48 -3.51 -8.68
CA TRP A 153 -11.74 -2.78 -8.64
C TRP A 153 -12.87 -3.52 -7.91
N CYS A 154 -12.88 -4.85 -7.92
CA CYS A 154 -13.95 -5.64 -7.30
C CYS A 154 -13.54 -6.30 -5.99
N GLY A 155 -12.25 -6.33 -5.64
CA GLY A 155 -11.75 -7.00 -4.44
C GLY A 155 -12.00 -8.52 -4.43
N ILE A 156 -12.30 -9.11 -5.59
CA ILE A 156 -12.58 -10.54 -5.76
C ILE A 156 -11.28 -11.26 -6.15
N TRP A 157 -10.83 -12.14 -5.27
CA TRP A 157 -9.62 -12.97 -5.41
C TRP A 157 -9.97 -14.42 -5.79
N ASP A 158 -11.03 -14.64 -6.56
CA ASP A 158 -11.56 -15.97 -6.85
C ASP A 158 -11.13 -16.49 -8.23
N ARG A 159 -10.64 -17.73 -8.28
CA ARG A 159 -9.93 -18.37 -9.41
C ARG A 159 -10.83 -18.88 -10.56
N LYS A 160 -12.01 -18.30 -10.80
CA LYS A 160 -12.88 -18.74 -11.91
C LYS A 160 -13.09 -17.64 -12.95
N PRO A 161 -12.78 -17.89 -14.23
CA PRO A 161 -13.22 -16.99 -15.28
C PRO A 161 -14.75 -16.92 -15.29
N LEU A 162 -15.29 -15.71 -15.38
CA LEU A 162 -16.71 -15.47 -15.62
C LEU A 162 -17.18 -16.29 -16.84
N PRO A 163 -18.36 -16.92 -16.80
CA PRO A 163 -18.85 -17.68 -17.94
C PRO A 163 -19.05 -16.75 -19.14
N SER A 164 -18.34 -17.04 -20.23
CA SER A 164 -18.54 -16.39 -21.52
C SER A 164 -20.02 -16.51 -21.93
N ALA A 165 -20.69 -15.38 -22.13
CA ALA A 165 -22.01 -15.34 -22.73
C ALA A 165 -21.96 -16.06 -24.08
N LYS A 166 -22.73 -17.16 -24.20
CA LYS A 166 -22.94 -17.85 -25.47
C LYS A 166 -23.66 -16.90 -26.43
N ALA A 167 -22.95 -16.39 -27.42
CA ALA A 167 -23.56 -15.78 -28.61
C ALA A 167 -24.11 -16.91 -29.50
N GLY A 168 -25.43 -16.97 -29.62
CA GLY A 168 -26.10 -17.69 -30.71
C GLY A 168 -26.21 -16.78 -31.94
N GLY A 169 -26.09 -17.38 -33.13
CA GLY A 169 -26.54 -16.78 -34.39
C GLY A 169 -25.46 -16.58 -35.45
N LYS A 170 -25.35 -17.56 -36.36
CA LYS A 170 -24.75 -17.37 -37.70
C LYS A 170 -25.56 -16.36 -38.50
N ILE A 171 -24.89 -15.56 -39.35
CA ILE A 171 -25.28 -15.17 -40.72
C ILE A 171 -23.98 -14.74 -41.46
N GLY A 172 -23.79 -15.23 -42.70
CA GLY A 172 -22.71 -14.82 -43.63
C GLY A 172 -22.93 -13.41 -44.19
N THR A 173 -22.13 -12.79 -45.04
CA THR A 173 -21.24 -13.21 -46.15
C THR A 173 -20.39 -12.00 -46.54
N ASP A 174 -19.18 -12.25 -47.07
CA ASP A 174 -18.37 -11.47 -48.03
C ASP A 174 -18.33 -9.93 -48.03
N ILE A 175 -17.10 -9.37 -47.97
CA ILE A 175 -16.44 -8.54 -49.00
C ILE A 175 -15.01 -8.16 -48.51
N SER A 176 -13.99 -8.43 -49.33
CA SER A 176 -12.58 -7.95 -49.20
C SER A 176 -12.42 -6.60 -49.97
N PRO A 177 -11.27 -5.87 -50.01
CA PRO A 177 -9.91 -6.18 -49.52
C PRO A 177 -9.11 -5.00 -48.87
N GLY A 178 -7.97 -5.34 -48.27
CA GLY A 178 -6.79 -4.46 -48.22
C GLY A 178 -6.54 -3.70 -46.91
N GLY A 179 -5.42 -4.01 -46.25
CA GLY A 179 -4.86 -3.16 -45.19
C GLY A 179 -4.15 -3.92 -44.07
N SER A 180 -2.82 -3.96 -44.15
CA SER A 180 -1.84 -4.19 -43.07
C SER A 180 -2.17 -5.26 -42.01
N VAL A 181 -1.41 -6.35 -42.06
CA VAL A 181 -1.33 -7.39 -41.02
C VAL A 181 -0.98 -6.76 -39.66
N SER A 182 -2.00 -6.52 -38.82
CA SER A 182 -1.78 -6.39 -37.39
C SER A 182 -1.60 -7.80 -36.82
N LYS A 183 -0.49 -8.01 -36.09
CA LYS A 183 -0.23 -9.25 -35.37
C LYS A 183 -1.40 -9.50 -34.41
N LYS A 184 -2.24 -10.48 -34.72
CA LYS A 184 -3.25 -11.03 -33.81
C LYS A 184 -2.55 -11.36 -32.49
N LYS A 185 -3.07 -10.83 -31.37
CA LYS A 185 -2.73 -11.30 -30.03
C LYS A 185 -3.13 -12.77 -29.96
N ASN A 186 -2.17 -13.67 -30.06
CA ASN A 186 -2.38 -15.11 -29.84
C ASN A 186 -2.66 -15.31 -28.35
N THR A 187 -3.92 -15.56 -28.00
CA THR A 187 -4.23 -16.37 -26.82
C THR A 187 -3.81 -17.80 -27.15
N THR A 188 -2.64 -18.21 -26.69
CA THR A 188 -2.15 -19.59 -26.84
C THR A 188 -3.02 -20.51 -25.99
N THR A 189 -3.98 -21.18 -26.64
CA THR A 189 -4.52 -22.45 -26.12
C THR A 189 -3.32 -23.38 -25.89
N PRO A 190 -3.20 -24.08 -24.73
CA PRO A 190 -2.10 -25.00 -24.49
C PRO A 190 -1.98 -25.98 -25.66
N THR A 191 -0.78 -26.14 -26.22
CA THR A 191 -0.59 -27.13 -27.29
C THR A 191 -0.82 -28.53 -26.69
N PRO A 192 -1.23 -29.54 -27.49
CA PRO A 192 -1.38 -30.91 -27.00
C PRO A 192 -0.12 -31.44 -26.29
N HIS A 193 1.06 -30.99 -26.72
CA HIS A 193 2.34 -31.30 -26.09
C HIS A 193 2.46 -30.68 -24.69
N ASP A 194 2.14 -29.38 -24.54
CA ASP A 194 2.16 -28.69 -23.24
C ASP A 194 1.18 -29.33 -22.25
N ALA A 195 -0.03 -29.66 -22.72
CA ALA A 195 -1.05 -30.28 -21.89
C ALA A 195 -0.65 -31.69 -21.42
N ALA A 196 -0.06 -32.49 -22.30
CA ALA A 196 0.45 -33.82 -21.96
C ALA A 196 1.60 -33.73 -20.94
N PHE A 197 2.59 -32.87 -21.21
CA PHE A 197 3.73 -32.66 -20.32
C PHE A 197 3.29 -32.21 -18.92
N ARG A 198 2.40 -31.21 -18.84
CA ARG A 198 1.84 -30.72 -17.57
C ARG A 198 1.11 -31.82 -16.80
N SER A 199 0.30 -32.62 -17.50
CA SER A 199 -0.47 -33.71 -16.90
C SER A 199 0.44 -34.77 -16.27
N PHE A 200 1.50 -35.17 -16.96
CA PHE A 200 2.45 -36.19 -16.46
C PHE A 200 3.26 -35.67 -15.27
N LEU A 201 3.89 -34.50 -15.39
CA LEU A 201 4.77 -33.98 -14.35
C LEU A 201 4.04 -33.34 -13.16
N ALA A 202 2.70 -33.25 -13.20
CA ALA A 202 1.92 -32.94 -12.01
C ALA A 202 1.87 -34.13 -11.02
N ASN A 203 2.23 -35.33 -11.46
CA ASN A 203 2.37 -36.50 -10.58
C ASN A 203 3.72 -36.43 -9.82
N PRO A 204 3.72 -36.52 -8.47
CA PRO A 204 4.94 -36.47 -7.66
C PRO A 204 5.98 -37.53 -8.01
N ASP A 205 5.57 -38.76 -8.34
CA ASP A 205 6.50 -39.86 -8.66
C ASP A 205 7.16 -39.63 -10.01
N VAL A 206 6.39 -39.19 -11.00
CA VAL A 206 6.93 -38.82 -12.33
C VAL A 206 7.86 -37.62 -12.22
N ALA A 207 7.52 -36.63 -11.39
CA ALA A 207 8.38 -35.48 -11.12
C ALA A 207 9.69 -35.91 -10.42
N ARG A 208 9.62 -36.82 -9.45
CA ARG A 208 10.81 -37.39 -8.78
C ARG A 208 11.72 -38.08 -9.79
N ASP A 209 11.19 -39.01 -10.58
CA ASP A 209 11.95 -39.73 -11.62
C ASP A 209 12.60 -38.74 -12.60
N PHE A 210 11.85 -37.73 -13.03
CA PHE A 210 12.35 -36.70 -13.94
C PHE A 210 13.53 -35.92 -13.35
N LEU A 211 13.42 -35.49 -12.08
CA LEU A 211 14.48 -34.77 -11.39
C LEU A 211 15.70 -35.66 -11.11
N GLU A 212 15.49 -36.93 -10.77
CA GLU A 212 16.58 -37.89 -10.59
C GLU A 212 17.40 -38.11 -11.87
N LEU A 213 16.72 -38.15 -13.02
CA LEU A 213 17.33 -38.36 -14.34
C LEU A 213 18.04 -37.12 -14.88
N HIS A 214 17.47 -35.92 -14.69
CA HIS A 214 17.86 -34.73 -15.43
C HIS A 214 18.52 -33.63 -14.61
N LEU A 215 18.37 -33.64 -13.29
CA LEU A 215 19.03 -32.64 -12.44
C LEU A 215 20.53 -32.96 -12.31
N PRO A 216 21.43 -31.99 -12.53
CA PRO A 216 22.86 -32.19 -12.32
C PRO A 216 23.17 -32.72 -10.92
N ALA A 217 24.14 -33.63 -10.80
CA ALA A 217 24.43 -34.34 -9.55
C ALA A 217 24.70 -33.40 -8.35
N GLU A 218 25.38 -32.27 -8.59
CA GLU A 218 25.67 -31.26 -7.57
C GLU A 218 24.41 -30.57 -7.04
N LEU A 219 23.47 -30.22 -7.94
CA LEU A 219 22.19 -29.63 -7.56
C LEU A 219 21.26 -30.66 -6.92
N ARG A 220 21.31 -31.91 -7.37
CA ARG A 220 20.53 -33.01 -6.79
C ARG A 220 20.98 -33.35 -5.37
N ALA A 221 22.27 -33.22 -5.06
CA ALA A 221 22.82 -33.53 -3.73
C ALA A 221 22.24 -32.66 -2.61
N VAL A 222 21.72 -31.47 -2.93
CA VAL A 222 21.08 -30.57 -1.97
C VAL A 222 19.55 -30.75 -1.89
N CYS A 223 18.95 -31.58 -2.73
CA CYS A 223 17.50 -31.78 -2.83
C CYS A 223 17.01 -33.02 -2.07
N ASN A 224 16.01 -32.86 -1.21
CA ASN A 224 15.26 -33.98 -0.64
C ASN A 224 14.00 -34.27 -1.48
N LEU A 225 14.14 -35.13 -2.50
CA LEU A 225 13.06 -35.43 -3.46
C LEU A 225 11.86 -36.19 -2.84
N ASP A 226 12.01 -36.77 -1.65
CA ASP A 226 10.89 -37.42 -0.94
C ASP A 226 9.87 -36.41 -0.39
N THR A 227 10.25 -35.13 -0.35
CA THR A 227 9.42 -34.04 0.18
C THR A 227 8.77 -33.18 -0.92
N LEU A 228 8.77 -33.67 -2.16
CA LEU A 228 8.18 -32.98 -3.31
C LEU A 228 6.72 -32.60 -3.08
N LYS A 229 6.43 -31.32 -3.24
CA LYS A 229 5.09 -30.75 -3.16
C LYS A 229 4.83 -29.82 -4.34
N LEU A 230 3.73 -30.08 -5.03
CA LEU A 230 3.32 -29.27 -6.18
C LEU A 230 2.81 -27.92 -5.67
N GLU A 231 3.43 -26.83 -6.12
CA GLU A 231 2.99 -25.48 -5.79
C GLU A 231 1.99 -24.97 -6.83
N SER A 232 1.00 -24.19 -6.40
CA SER A 232 -0.03 -23.68 -7.31
C SER A 232 0.55 -22.59 -8.23
N GLY A 233 0.88 -22.95 -9.47
CA GLY A 233 1.61 -22.14 -10.46
C GLY A 233 0.81 -21.07 -11.21
N THR A 234 -0.02 -20.27 -10.55
CA THR A 234 -0.50 -19.00 -11.15
C THR A 234 0.53 -17.90 -10.89
N PHE A 235 1.53 -17.81 -11.76
CA PHE A 235 2.44 -16.67 -11.85
C PHE A 235 1.71 -15.50 -12.49
N VAL A 236 1.53 -14.37 -11.79
CA VAL A 236 0.89 -13.18 -12.39
C VAL A 236 1.52 -11.89 -11.86
N GLU A 237 2.50 -11.34 -12.59
CA GLU A 237 2.53 -9.88 -12.81
C GLU A 237 1.60 -9.59 -14.00
N GLU A 238 1.00 -8.40 -14.05
CA GLU A 238 -0.03 -8.04 -15.05
C GLU A 238 0.43 -8.24 -16.52
N ASP A 239 1.73 -8.06 -16.82
CA ASP A 239 2.32 -8.26 -18.15
C ASP A 239 2.78 -9.71 -18.44
N LEU A 240 2.83 -10.56 -17.40
CA LEU A 240 3.30 -11.94 -17.47
C LEU A 240 2.18 -12.95 -17.67
N ARG A 241 0.92 -12.50 -17.76
CA ARG A 241 -0.27 -13.34 -18.02
C ARG A 241 -0.12 -14.24 -19.26
N GLN A 242 0.81 -13.95 -20.18
CA GLN A 242 1.05 -14.75 -21.39
C GLN A 242 2.05 -15.90 -21.25
N TYR A 243 2.84 -15.95 -20.17
CA TYR A 243 3.89 -16.95 -19.98
C TYR A 243 3.75 -17.57 -18.59
N ALA A 244 2.75 -18.44 -18.45
CA ALA A 244 2.56 -19.24 -17.25
C ALA A 244 3.62 -20.34 -17.24
N SER A 245 4.49 -20.35 -16.22
CA SER A 245 5.41 -21.48 -16.03
C SER A 245 4.61 -22.77 -15.95
N ASP A 246 5.14 -23.81 -16.61
CA ASP A 246 4.39 -25.05 -16.77
C ASP A 246 4.19 -25.77 -15.44
N ILE A 247 5.23 -25.88 -14.59
CA ILE A 247 5.16 -26.54 -13.27
C ILE A 247 6.18 -25.98 -12.28
N LEU A 248 5.76 -25.77 -11.02
CA LEU A 248 6.63 -25.42 -9.89
C LEU A 248 6.49 -26.45 -8.77
N TRP A 249 7.61 -27.09 -8.40
CA TRP A 249 7.69 -28.00 -7.25
C TRP A 249 8.48 -27.36 -6.11
N SER A 250 8.03 -27.50 -4.87
CA SER A 250 8.81 -27.23 -3.67
C SER A 250 9.29 -28.54 -3.05
N MET A 251 10.46 -28.51 -2.41
CA MET A 251 11.00 -29.62 -1.62
C MET A 251 11.94 -29.08 -0.55
N LYS A 252 12.26 -29.88 0.46
CA LYS A 252 13.25 -29.54 1.49
C LYS A 252 14.69 -29.77 1.00
N THR A 253 15.64 -29.13 1.67
CA THR A 253 17.07 -29.41 1.54
C THR A 253 17.46 -30.68 2.31
N THR A 254 18.61 -31.26 1.97
CA THR A 254 19.13 -32.48 2.62
C THR A 254 19.73 -32.23 4.02
N ASP A 255 20.03 -30.98 4.37
CA ASP A 255 20.58 -30.56 5.67
C ASP A 255 19.52 -30.38 6.78
N GLY A 256 18.23 -30.53 6.45
CA GLY A 256 17.14 -30.58 7.44
C GLY A 256 16.64 -29.22 7.93
N ASP A 257 17.23 -28.11 7.47
CA ASP A 257 16.63 -26.79 7.60
C ASP A 257 15.31 -26.73 6.80
N ASP A 258 14.42 -25.78 7.10
CA ASP A 258 13.27 -25.44 6.24
C ASP A 258 13.77 -24.73 4.95
N GLY A 259 14.75 -25.33 4.27
CA GLY A 259 15.30 -24.90 3.00
C GLY A 259 14.40 -25.38 1.88
N TYR A 260 13.55 -24.49 1.38
CA TYR A 260 12.67 -24.80 0.25
C TYR A 260 13.46 -24.65 -1.04
N ILE A 261 13.80 -25.76 -1.70
CA ILE A 261 14.29 -25.76 -3.08
C ILE A 261 13.06 -25.78 -3.99
N HIS A 262 12.96 -24.76 -4.83
CA HIS A 262 11.97 -24.75 -5.89
C HIS A 262 12.60 -25.26 -7.18
N VAL A 263 11.94 -26.21 -7.85
CA VAL A 263 12.30 -26.55 -9.24
C VAL A 263 11.22 -26.02 -10.15
N LEU A 264 11.65 -25.20 -11.08
CA LEU A 264 10.82 -24.57 -12.10
C LEU A 264 11.04 -25.29 -13.41
N ILE A 265 10.01 -25.98 -13.90
CA ILE A 265 10.09 -26.74 -15.15
C ILE A 265 9.28 -26.00 -16.21
N GLU A 266 9.95 -25.64 -17.29
CA GLU A 266 9.31 -25.04 -18.47
C GLU A 266 9.40 -26.01 -19.64
N HIS A 267 8.28 -26.20 -20.35
CA HIS A 267 8.19 -26.92 -21.60
C HIS A 267 8.19 -25.93 -22.76
N GLN A 268 9.08 -26.12 -23.74
CA GLN A 268 9.15 -25.25 -24.92
C GLN A 268 9.24 -26.07 -26.20
N SER A 269 8.30 -25.79 -27.10
CA SER A 269 8.19 -26.40 -28.44
C SER A 269 8.81 -25.54 -29.54
N SER A 270 9.06 -24.24 -29.29
CA SER A 270 9.77 -23.33 -30.18
C SER A 270 11.08 -22.87 -29.55
N ASP A 271 12.13 -22.63 -30.35
CA ASP A 271 13.36 -22.06 -29.83
C ASP A 271 13.22 -20.55 -29.56
N ASP A 272 13.61 -20.11 -28.37
CA ASP A 272 13.57 -18.71 -27.94
C ASP A 272 14.95 -18.27 -27.42
N LYS A 273 15.51 -17.22 -28.03
CA LYS A 273 16.83 -16.68 -27.70
C LYS A 273 16.92 -16.12 -26.27
N MET A 274 15.81 -15.65 -25.70
CA MET A 274 15.75 -15.02 -24.38
C MET A 274 15.26 -15.98 -23.28
N MET A 275 15.24 -17.29 -23.56
CA MET A 275 14.70 -18.29 -22.63
C MET A 275 15.42 -18.27 -21.28
N ALA A 276 16.76 -18.16 -21.25
CA ALA A 276 17.51 -18.11 -20.01
C ALA A 276 17.13 -16.89 -19.13
N PHE A 277 16.90 -15.73 -19.74
CA PHE A 277 16.39 -14.55 -19.03
C PHE A 277 14.96 -14.76 -18.52
N ARG A 278 14.10 -15.41 -19.32
CA ARG A 278 12.74 -15.77 -18.89
C ARG A 278 12.75 -16.68 -17.67
N GLN A 279 13.61 -17.70 -17.66
CA GLN A 279 13.81 -18.61 -16.53
C GLN A 279 14.24 -17.86 -15.27
N MET A 280 15.16 -16.90 -15.39
CA MET A 280 15.59 -16.08 -14.25
C MET A 280 14.44 -15.23 -13.69
N ARG A 281 13.62 -14.63 -14.56
CA ARG A 281 12.44 -13.85 -14.15
C ARG A 281 11.44 -14.71 -13.35
N TYR A 282 11.20 -15.95 -13.80
CA TYR A 282 10.35 -16.88 -13.06
C TYR A 282 10.94 -17.30 -11.72
N ALA A 283 12.25 -17.52 -11.66
CA ALA A 283 12.94 -17.84 -10.41
C ALA A 283 12.80 -16.70 -9.39
N ILE A 284 13.00 -15.45 -9.82
CA ILE A 284 12.80 -14.26 -8.98
C ILE A 284 11.33 -14.14 -8.53
N ALA A 285 10.37 -14.42 -9.40
CA ALA A 285 8.96 -14.40 -9.03
C ALA A 285 8.62 -15.47 -7.96
N ALA A 286 9.19 -16.67 -8.07
CA ALA A 286 9.03 -17.71 -7.05
C ALA A 286 9.66 -17.30 -5.71
N MET A 287 10.85 -16.68 -5.75
CA MET A 287 11.53 -16.10 -4.59
C MET A 287 10.69 -15.00 -3.91
N GLN A 288 10.11 -14.10 -4.69
CA GLN A 288 9.26 -13.02 -4.19
C GLN A 288 8.01 -13.56 -3.49
N ARG A 289 7.32 -14.53 -4.09
CA ARG A 289 6.15 -15.20 -3.50
C ARG A 289 6.48 -15.85 -2.16
N HIS A 290 7.67 -16.42 -2.03
CA HIS A 290 8.12 -17.00 -0.78
C HIS A 290 8.22 -15.93 0.32
N LEU A 291 8.76 -14.74 0.03
CA LEU A 291 8.77 -13.63 0.98
C LEU A 291 7.35 -13.16 1.34
N GLU A 292 6.46 -13.06 0.35
CA GLU A 292 5.06 -12.66 0.56
C GLU A 292 4.27 -13.65 1.42
N ALA A 293 4.68 -14.92 1.45
CA ALA A 293 4.11 -15.93 2.36
C ALA A 293 4.57 -15.76 3.83
N GLY A 294 5.41 -14.76 4.13
CA GLY A 294 5.88 -14.42 5.47
C GLY A 294 7.23 -15.02 5.84
N HIS A 295 7.95 -15.60 4.87
CA HIS A 295 9.29 -16.14 5.10
C HIS A 295 10.34 -15.03 5.12
N GLY A 296 11.30 -15.11 6.04
CA GLY A 296 12.32 -14.05 6.25
C GLY A 296 13.60 -14.20 5.42
N ARG A 297 13.71 -15.23 4.58
CA ARG A 297 14.88 -15.50 3.72
C ARG A 297 14.41 -16.01 2.36
N LEU A 298 15.27 -15.87 1.34
CA LEU A 298 14.98 -16.37 0.00
C LEU A 298 15.13 -17.91 -0.07
N PRO A 299 14.32 -18.59 -0.88
CA PRO A 299 14.54 -19.99 -1.24
C PRO A 299 15.57 -20.12 -2.37
N LEU A 300 16.14 -21.31 -2.52
CA LEU A 300 16.91 -21.65 -3.73
C LEU A 300 15.93 -22.06 -4.82
N VAL A 301 16.04 -21.47 -6.01
CA VAL A 301 15.21 -21.84 -7.16
C VAL A 301 16.11 -22.36 -8.26
N ILE A 302 15.85 -23.58 -8.72
CA ILE A 302 16.56 -24.24 -9.81
C ILE A 302 15.67 -24.21 -11.05
N PRO A 303 16.00 -23.37 -12.05
CA PRO A 303 15.31 -23.38 -13.33
C PRO A 303 15.76 -24.58 -14.16
N LEU A 304 14.80 -25.28 -14.75
CA LEU A 304 15.02 -26.44 -15.58
C LEU A 304 14.20 -26.33 -16.87
N GLN A 305 14.90 -26.36 -18.01
CA GLN A 305 14.26 -26.27 -19.32
C GLN A 305 14.06 -27.66 -19.90
N PHE A 306 12.82 -28.02 -20.19
CA PHE A 306 12.49 -29.15 -21.05
C PHE A 306 12.19 -28.63 -22.46
N TYR A 307 13.01 -29.02 -23.43
CA TYR A 307 12.90 -28.55 -24.82
C TYR A 307 12.56 -29.71 -25.75
N HIS A 308 11.53 -29.54 -26.59
CA HIS A 308 11.12 -30.53 -27.60
C HIS A 308 10.90 -29.93 -29.00
N GLY A 309 11.56 -28.82 -29.32
CA GLY A 309 11.32 -28.15 -30.61
C GLY A 309 11.93 -28.86 -31.84
N GLU A 310 11.48 -28.44 -33.02
CA GLU A 310 11.95 -28.98 -34.31
C GLU A 310 13.46 -28.75 -34.54
N ARG A 311 14.00 -27.66 -33.97
CA ARG A 311 15.40 -27.28 -34.10
C ARG A 311 16.24 -27.99 -33.03
N SER A 312 16.98 -29.01 -33.44
CA SER A 312 17.84 -29.80 -32.54
C SER A 312 19.32 -29.73 -32.94
N PRO A 313 20.26 -29.60 -31.98
CA PRO A 313 20.03 -29.38 -30.55
C PRO A 313 19.51 -27.96 -30.25
N TYR A 314 19.07 -27.72 -29.01
CA TYR A 314 18.64 -26.39 -28.57
C TYR A 314 19.75 -25.35 -28.86
N PRO A 315 19.45 -24.26 -29.59
CA PRO A 315 20.50 -23.45 -30.23
C PRO A 315 21.00 -22.26 -29.41
N TYR A 316 20.44 -21.99 -28.22
CA TYR A 316 20.74 -20.79 -27.44
C TYR A 316 21.37 -21.14 -26.08
N SER A 317 22.04 -20.15 -25.47
CA SER A 317 22.64 -20.33 -24.16
C SER A 317 21.59 -20.50 -23.06
N THR A 318 21.91 -21.34 -22.08
CA THR A 318 21.14 -21.52 -20.84
C THR A 318 21.65 -20.62 -19.70
N ASN A 319 22.75 -19.89 -19.91
CA ASN A 319 23.23 -18.87 -18.98
C ASN A 319 22.57 -17.53 -19.31
N TRP A 320 21.79 -16.99 -18.39
CA TRP A 320 21.05 -15.73 -18.59
C TRP A 320 21.97 -14.51 -18.79
N LEU A 321 23.23 -14.58 -18.32
CA LEU A 321 24.21 -13.52 -18.56
C LEU A 321 24.60 -13.39 -20.05
N ASP A 322 24.45 -14.47 -20.83
CA ASP A 322 24.72 -14.44 -22.28
C ASP A 322 23.61 -13.71 -23.07
N CYS A 323 22.51 -13.33 -22.40
CA CYS A 323 21.48 -12.49 -22.99
C CYS A 323 21.91 -11.00 -23.09
N PHE A 324 22.96 -10.58 -22.39
CA PHE A 324 23.48 -9.21 -22.48
C PHE A 324 24.43 -9.06 -23.68
N SER A 325 24.54 -7.83 -24.20
CA SER A 325 25.53 -7.50 -25.23
C SER A 325 26.98 -7.65 -24.74
N ASN A 326 27.21 -7.57 -23.42
CA ASN A 326 28.51 -7.80 -22.78
C ASN A 326 28.34 -8.68 -21.52
N PRO A 327 28.43 -10.02 -21.65
CA PRO A 327 28.24 -10.95 -20.53
C PRO A 327 29.26 -10.80 -19.41
N GLU A 328 30.51 -10.40 -19.71
CA GLU A 328 31.55 -10.22 -18.69
C GLU A 328 31.22 -9.05 -17.75
N VAL A 329 30.75 -7.92 -18.31
CA VAL A 329 30.29 -6.77 -17.51
C VAL A 329 29.01 -7.11 -16.75
N ALA A 330 28.08 -7.85 -17.37
CA ALA A 330 26.88 -8.31 -16.68
C ALA A 330 27.22 -9.19 -15.47
N GLY A 331 28.18 -10.10 -15.61
CA GLY A 331 28.71 -10.89 -14.48
C GLY A 331 29.20 -9.99 -13.34
N LYS A 332 30.02 -8.97 -13.65
CA LYS A 332 30.52 -8.03 -12.63
C LYS A 332 29.40 -7.32 -11.86
N ILE A 333 28.27 -7.04 -12.50
CA ILE A 333 27.13 -6.33 -11.90
C ILE A 333 26.20 -7.27 -11.12
N TYR A 334 25.87 -8.43 -11.68
CA TYR A 334 24.78 -9.26 -11.18
C TYR A 334 25.22 -10.44 -10.31
N THR A 335 26.52 -10.71 -10.20
CA THR A 335 27.05 -11.77 -9.31
C THR A 335 27.93 -11.24 -8.18
N ASN A 336 28.06 -9.92 -8.04
CA ASN A 336 28.79 -9.26 -6.94
C ASN A 336 27.85 -8.41 -6.08
N PRO A 337 28.27 -8.01 -4.87
CA PRO A 337 27.52 -7.06 -4.05
C PRO A 337 27.21 -5.77 -4.81
N PHE A 338 26.00 -5.25 -4.64
CA PHE A 338 25.60 -3.97 -5.21
C PHE A 338 26.36 -2.80 -4.57
N PRO A 339 26.71 -1.75 -5.33
CA PRO A 339 27.35 -0.57 -4.77
C PRO A 339 26.40 0.13 -3.78
N LEU A 340 26.89 0.37 -2.56
CA LEU A 340 26.19 1.12 -1.51
C LEU A 340 26.83 2.50 -1.34
N VAL A 341 26.04 3.56 -1.46
CA VAL A 341 26.43 4.92 -1.07
C VAL A 341 25.83 5.19 0.31
N ASP A 342 26.60 4.89 1.36
CA ASP A 342 26.21 5.14 2.73
C ASP A 342 26.57 6.57 3.15
N VAL A 343 25.62 7.48 2.98
CA VAL A 343 25.77 8.91 3.31
C VAL A 343 26.05 9.15 4.80
N THR A 344 25.71 8.19 5.68
CA THR A 344 25.85 8.38 7.13
C THR A 344 27.31 8.40 7.61
N VAL A 345 28.22 7.82 6.83
CA VAL A 345 29.65 7.69 7.17
C VAL A 345 30.57 8.59 6.34
N ILE A 346 30.04 9.34 5.36
CA ILE A 346 30.82 10.25 4.54
C ILE A 346 31.10 11.52 5.34
N ASP A 347 32.35 11.98 5.37
CA ASP A 347 32.70 13.25 6.04
C ASP A 347 32.01 14.44 5.36
N ASP A 348 31.68 15.49 6.12
CA ASP A 348 30.99 16.65 5.55
C ASP A 348 31.86 17.37 4.52
N ASP A 349 33.17 17.43 4.72
CA ASP A 349 34.09 18.09 3.80
C ASP A 349 34.21 17.31 2.49
N ASP A 350 34.11 15.98 2.56
CA ASP A 350 33.99 15.12 1.37
C ASP A 350 32.64 15.35 0.67
N ILE A 351 31.54 15.48 1.43
CA ILE A 351 30.21 15.80 0.89
C ILE A 351 30.22 17.14 0.14
N MET A 352 30.98 18.14 0.61
CA MET A 352 31.11 19.41 -0.11
C MET A 352 31.64 19.22 -1.54
N CYS A 353 32.39 18.15 -1.81
CA CYS A 353 32.93 17.82 -3.13
C CYS A 353 31.94 17.04 -4.02
N HIS A 354 30.74 16.71 -3.56
CA HIS A 354 29.72 15.93 -4.31
C HIS A 354 29.02 16.72 -5.44
N ARG A 355 29.55 17.90 -5.82
CA ARG A 355 29.01 18.75 -6.90
C ARG A 355 27.52 19.04 -6.66
N ARG A 356 26.67 18.85 -7.67
CA ARG A 356 25.21 19.10 -7.59
C ARG A 356 24.47 18.22 -6.57
N MET A 357 25.08 17.14 -6.08
CA MET A 357 24.50 16.28 -5.05
C MET A 357 24.83 16.73 -3.63
N ALA A 358 25.78 17.67 -3.45
CA ALA A 358 26.29 18.04 -2.14
C ALA A 358 25.19 18.54 -1.19
N ALA A 359 24.35 19.47 -1.63
CA ALA A 359 23.30 20.05 -0.79
C ALA A 359 22.28 19.00 -0.32
N LEU A 360 21.82 18.13 -1.23
CA LEU A 360 20.91 17.04 -0.89
C LEU A 360 21.57 16.02 0.04
N THR A 361 22.82 15.64 -0.24
CA THR A 361 23.55 14.63 0.54
C THR A 361 23.78 15.12 1.97
N LEU A 362 24.28 16.36 2.12
CA LEU A 362 24.50 16.99 3.42
C LEU A 362 23.18 17.08 4.19
N LEU A 363 22.13 17.54 3.53
CA LEU A 363 20.83 17.64 4.18
C LEU A 363 20.29 16.27 4.59
N MET A 364 20.33 15.26 3.73
CA MET A 364 19.86 13.90 4.07
C MET A 364 20.66 13.25 5.21
N LYS A 365 21.96 13.54 5.32
CA LYS A 365 22.81 13.08 6.44
C LYS A 365 22.34 13.67 7.77
N HIS A 366 21.98 14.95 7.78
CA HIS A 366 21.76 15.72 9.01
C HIS A 366 20.28 16.02 9.33
N ILE A 367 19.32 15.71 8.44
CA ILE A 367 17.91 16.05 8.63
C ILE A 367 17.27 15.41 9.87
N ARG A 368 17.85 14.32 10.39
CA ARG A 368 17.42 13.64 11.61
C ARG A 368 18.26 14.01 12.84
N GLN A 369 19.25 14.88 12.69
CA GLN A 369 20.04 15.38 13.80
C GLN A 369 19.34 16.57 14.46
N ARG A 370 19.58 16.77 15.76
CA ARG A 370 18.82 17.72 16.58
C ARG A 370 19.00 19.18 16.20
N ASP A 371 20.11 19.56 15.57
CA ASP A 371 20.39 20.96 15.28
C ASP A 371 20.89 21.19 13.85
N LEU A 372 19.97 21.60 12.97
CA LEU A 372 20.29 22.00 11.59
C LEU A 372 21.08 23.32 11.52
N MET A 373 21.17 24.08 12.62
CA MET A 373 21.94 25.34 12.64
C MET A 373 23.41 25.12 12.29
N GLU A 374 23.97 23.95 12.60
CA GLU A 374 25.35 23.58 12.26
C GLU A 374 25.61 23.59 10.75
N LEU A 375 24.56 23.45 9.93
CA LEU A 375 24.69 23.44 8.47
C LEU A 375 24.66 24.83 7.83
N LEU A 376 24.39 25.90 8.59
CA LEU A 376 24.19 27.24 8.02
C LEU A 376 25.43 27.83 7.34
N ASP A 377 26.61 27.32 7.65
CA ASP A 377 27.86 27.77 7.02
C ASP A 377 28.12 27.02 5.69
N LYS A 378 27.57 25.82 5.52
CA LYS A 378 27.82 24.94 4.36
C LYS A 378 26.63 24.89 3.39
N LEU A 379 25.42 24.66 3.90
CA LEU A 379 24.23 24.40 3.09
C LEU A 379 23.85 25.56 2.16
N PRO A 380 23.83 26.83 2.59
CA PRO A 380 23.48 27.94 1.70
C PRO A 380 24.48 28.11 0.56
N LEU A 381 25.79 27.90 0.81
CA LEU A 381 26.83 27.94 -0.22
C LEU A 381 26.53 26.90 -1.31
N LEU A 382 26.24 25.66 -0.90
CA LEU A 382 25.91 24.59 -1.84
C LEU A 382 24.62 24.89 -2.64
N MET A 383 23.61 25.47 -2.00
CA MET A 383 22.35 25.82 -2.64
C MET A 383 22.49 26.94 -3.69
N VAL A 384 23.39 27.91 -3.45
CA VAL A 384 23.63 29.00 -4.41
C VAL A 384 24.52 28.55 -5.56
N GLU A 385 25.60 27.82 -5.28
CA GLU A 385 26.64 27.55 -6.27
C GLU A 385 26.33 26.34 -7.17
N MET A 386 25.64 25.32 -6.65
CA MET A 386 25.60 24.00 -7.27
C MET A 386 24.19 23.56 -7.70
N VAL A 387 23.15 24.30 -7.33
CA VAL A 387 21.75 23.85 -7.38
C VAL A 387 20.88 24.87 -8.11
N SER A 388 19.88 24.42 -8.87
CA SER A 388 18.92 25.33 -9.53
C SER A 388 17.85 25.85 -8.58
N ASP A 389 17.19 26.97 -8.90
CA ASP A 389 16.05 27.52 -8.12
C ASP A 389 14.98 26.46 -7.82
N GLU A 390 14.67 25.62 -8.80
CA GLU A 390 13.68 24.54 -8.64
C GLU A 390 14.16 23.47 -7.66
N GLN A 391 15.43 23.08 -7.72
CA GLN A 391 16.00 22.13 -6.78
C GLN A 391 16.12 22.72 -5.37
N VAL A 392 16.40 24.02 -5.23
CA VAL A 392 16.36 24.71 -3.93
C VAL A 392 14.95 24.63 -3.32
N ARG A 393 13.90 24.83 -4.12
CA ARG A 393 12.50 24.64 -3.66
C ARG A 393 12.24 23.21 -3.19
N VAL A 394 12.75 22.21 -3.91
CA VAL A 394 12.63 20.80 -3.49
C VAL A 394 13.35 20.56 -2.17
N LEU A 395 14.55 21.12 -1.97
CA LEU A 395 15.29 21.01 -0.71
C LEU A 395 14.54 21.69 0.45
N ILE A 396 13.99 22.88 0.24
CA ILE A 396 13.17 23.58 1.23
C ILE A 396 11.94 22.75 1.60
N HIS A 397 11.24 22.21 0.59
CA HIS A 397 10.10 21.33 0.83
C HIS A 397 10.52 20.05 1.58
N TYR A 398 11.67 19.47 1.25
CA TYR A 398 12.21 18.33 1.96
C TYR A 398 12.50 18.67 3.42
N MET A 399 13.14 19.81 3.73
CA MET A 399 13.43 20.24 5.11
C MET A 399 12.18 20.33 5.98
N VAL A 400 11.10 20.88 5.44
CA VAL A 400 9.85 21.09 6.21
C VAL A 400 9.12 19.76 6.47
N ASN A 401 9.24 18.79 5.56
CA ASN A 401 8.44 17.56 5.59
C ASN A 401 9.23 16.32 6.05
N ALA A 402 10.56 16.35 6.06
CA ALA A 402 11.40 15.24 6.46
C ALA A 402 12.09 15.53 7.80
N GLY A 403 12.05 14.57 8.72
CA GLY A 403 12.70 14.70 10.04
C GLY A 403 11.88 15.50 11.06
N ASP A 404 12.58 16.00 12.08
CA ASP A 404 12.03 17.00 12.98
C ASP A 404 11.90 18.32 12.22
N SER A 405 10.77 19.01 12.36
CA SER A 405 10.56 20.28 11.67
C SER A 405 11.68 21.27 12.04
N PRO A 406 12.28 21.96 11.05
CA PRO A 406 13.33 22.94 11.30
C PRO A 406 12.82 24.03 12.23
N SER A 407 13.71 24.61 13.03
CA SER A 407 13.33 25.73 13.89
C SER A 407 12.98 26.97 13.04
N PRO A 408 12.05 27.84 13.50
CA PRO A 408 11.81 29.12 12.86
C PRO A 408 13.07 29.98 12.76
N GLU A 409 13.97 29.87 13.74
CA GLU A 409 15.28 30.55 13.77
C GLU A 409 16.16 30.11 12.60
N PHE A 410 16.25 28.79 12.36
CA PHE A 410 16.98 28.25 11.21
C PHE A 410 16.42 28.76 9.89
N MET A 411 15.09 28.76 9.74
CA MET A 411 14.43 29.23 8.50
C MET A 411 14.71 30.71 8.24
N ARG A 412 14.71 31.56 9.27
CA ARG A 412 15.11 32.98 9.16
C ARG A 412 16.58 33.14 8.80
N ALA A 413 17.46 32.38 9.46
CA ALA A 413 18.89 32.44 9.21
C ALA A 413 19.26 31.95 7.80
N LEU A 414 18.50 31.00 7.26
CA LEU A 414 18.61 30.53 5.88
C LEU A 414 18.08 31.57 4.89
N ALA A 415 16.93 32.21 5.19
CA ALA A 415 16.36 33.29 4.35
C ALA A 415 17.34 34.45 4.15
N ALA A 416 18.03 34.86 5.23
CA ALA A 416 19.05 35.91 5.19
C ALA A 416 20.23 35.58 4.27
N ARG A 417 20.52 34.28 4.04
CA ARG A 417 21.61 33.79 3.18
C ARG A 417 21.12 33.42 1.77
N LEU A 418 19.81 33.34 1.56
CA LEU A 418 19.17 33.02 0.27
C LEU A 418 18.12 34.08 -0.09
N PRO A 419 18.52 35.32 -0.47
CA PRO A 419 17.59 36.42 -0.70
C PRO A 419 16.53 36.14 -1.77
N GLN A 420 16.87 35.33 -2.77
CA GLN A 420 15.94 34.94 -3.84
C GLN A 420 14.76 34.09 -3.34
N HIS A 421 14.89 33.49 -2.15
CA HIS A 421 13.88 32.63 -1.52
C HIS A 421 13.35 33.20 -0.19
N GLU A 422 13.68 34.45 0.13
CA GLU A 422 13.37 35.10 1.41
C GLU A 422 11.89 35.00 1.76
N ASP A 423 11.00 35.49 0.89
CA ASP A 423 9.54 35.52 1.13
C ASP A 423 8.99 34.13 1.50
N LYS A 424 9.42 33.09 0.78
CA LYS A 424 8.97 31.70 1.00
C LYS A 424 9.50 31.15 2.32
N LEU A 425 10.79 31.36 2.59
CA LEU A 425 11.42 30.87 3.82
C LEU A 425 10.86 31.59 5.06
N MET A 426 10.60 32.89 4.95
CA MET A 426 9.95 33.69 6.00
C MET A 426 8.52 33.24 6.25
N THR A 427 7.73 33.00 5.20
CA THR A 427 6.36 32.47 5.32
C THR A 427 6.36 31.12 6.05
N ILE A 428 7.34 30.26 5.77
CA ILE A 428 7.48 28.96 6.47
C ILE A 428 7.87 29.18 7.93
N ALA A 429 8.81 30.09 8.23
CA ALA A 429 9.22 30.42 9.59
C ALA A 429 8.03 30.91 10.43
N GLU A 430 7.24 31.84 9.89
CA GLU A 430 6.03 32.38 10.55
C GLU A 430 5.00 31.29 10.82
N ARG A 431 4.78 30.39 9.85
CA ARG A 431 3.86 29.25 10.00
C ARG A 431 4.32 28.30 11.11
N LEU A 432 5.61 28.04 11.21
CA LEU A 432 6.18 27.19 12.25
C LEU A 432 6.04 27.84 13.64
N GLU A 433 6.29 29.15 13.77
CA GLU A 433 6.04 29.87 15.03
C GLU A 433 4.55 29.84 15.42
N GLN A 434 3.64 30.08 14.47
CA GLN A 434 2.22 30.04 14.75
C GLN A 434 1.78 28.66 15.22
N LYS A 435 2.24 27.60 14.54
CA LYS A 435 1.96 26.21 14.95
C LYS A 435 2.47 25.94 16.36
N GLY A 436 3.70 26.34 16.67
CA GLY A 436 4.27 26.20 18.03
C GLY A 436 3.48 26.96 19.10
N ARG A 437 3.03 28.19 18.81
CA ARG A 437 2.15 28.97 19.72
C ARG A 437 0.79 28.29 19.94
N GLU A 438 0.20 27.73 18.87
CA GLU A 438 -1.08 27.03 18.96
C GLU A 438 -0.97 25.72 19.74
N GLU A 439 0.10 24.96 19.54
CA GLU A 439 0.40 23.74 20.30
C GLU A 439 0.64 24.07 21.78
N GLY A 440 1.50 25.03 22.08
CA GLY A 440 1.74 25.47 23.47
C GLY A 440 0.48 26.00 24.16
N ARG A 441 -0.42 26.69 23.45
CA ARG A 441 -1.71 27.12 23.99
C ARG A 441 -2.63 25.94 24.29
N LYS A 442 -2.66 24.93 23.42
CA LYS A 442 -3.46 23.71 23.63
C LYS A 442 -2.93 22.91 24.83
N GLU A 443 -1.62 22.73 24.92
CA GLU A 443 -0.97 22.07 26.05
C GLU A 443 -1.25 22.81 27.36
N GLY A 444 -1.03 24.13 27.41
CA GLY A 444 -1.31 24.93 28.60
C GLY A 444 -2.79 24.93 29.02
N LEU A 445 -3.72 24.92 28.06
CA LEU A 445 -5.15 24.76 28.37
C LEU A 445 -5.45 23.37 28.94
N GLN A 446 -4.84 22.33 28.38
CA GLN A 446 -5.03 20.95 28.83
C GLN A 446 -4.47 20.75 30.24
N GLU A 447 -3.29 21.28 30.53
CA GLU A 447 -2.68 21.28 31.86
C GLU A 447 -3.55 22.04 32.86
N GLY A 448 -3.96 23.27 32.53
CA GLY A 448 -4.83 24.07 33.40
C GLY A 448 -6.20 23.44 33.67
N LEU A 449 -6.80 22.76 32.68
CA LEU A 449 -8.03 22.00 32.87
C LEU A 449 -7.83 20.76 33.77
N GLN A 450 -6.67 20.11 33.68
CA GLN A 450 -6.34 18.98 34.55
C GLN A 450 -6.12 19.43 36.00
N GLU A 451 -5.34 20.49 36.21
CA GLU A 451 -5.12 21.09 37.52
C GLU A 451 -6.43 21.56 38.15
N GLY A 452 -7.21 22.37 37.44
CA GLY A 452 -8.51 22.86 37.96
C GLY A 452 -9.50 21.73 38.26
N ARG A 453 -9.45 20.62 37.50
CA ARG A 453 -10.28 19.43 37.79
C ARG A 453 -9.80 18.68 39.02
N GLN A 454 -8.49 18.66 39.29
CA GLN A 454 -7.95 18.06 40.51
C GLN A 454 -8.30 18.90 41.73
N GLU A 455 -8.10 20.22 41.65
CA GLU A 455 -8.47 21.16 42.71
C GLU A 455 -9.97 21.09 43.03
N GLY A 456 -10.84 21.21 42.03
CA GLY A 456 -12.30 21.14 42.25
C GLY A 456 -12.76 19.77 42.79
N ARG A 457 -12.08 18.67 42.46
CA ARG A 457 -12.35 17.36 43.09
C ARG A 457 -11.93 17.33 44.55
N GLN A 458 -10.82 17.99 44.90
CA GLN A 458 -10.32 18.05 46.26
C GLN A 458 -11.22 18.93 47.12
N GLU A 459 -11.59 20.12 46.65
CA GLU A 459 -12.55 21.01 47.30
C GLU A 459 -13.90 20.32 47.48
N GLY A 460 -14.49 19.76 46.42
CA GLY A 460 -15.78 19.06 46.52
C GLY A 460 -15.76 17.84 47.45
N ARG A 461 -14.62 17.16 47.60
CA ARG A 461 -14.46 16.09 48.62
C ARG A 461 -14.43 16.66 50.03
N GLN A 462 -13.75 17.78 50.25
CA GLN A 462 -13.68 18.43 51.56
C GLN A 462 -15.05 18.97 51.97
N GLU A 463 -15.73 19.68 51.06
CA GLU A 463 -17.09 20.19 51.28
C GLU A 463 -18.09 19.05 51.54
N GLY A 464 -18.11 18.02 50.68
CA GLY A 464 -19.00 16.88 50.86
C GLY A 464 -18.73 16.06 52.14
N ALA A 465 -17.47 16.00 52.60
CA ALA A 465 -17.12 15.39 53.88
C ALA A 465 -17.63 16.23 55.05
N ALA A 466 -17.48 17.56 54.98
CA ALA A 466 -17.98 18.48 55.99
C ALA A 466 -19.51 18.43 56.09
N GLU A 467 -20.23 18.45 54.96
CA GLU A 467 -21.70 18.34 54.92
C GLU A 467 -22.19 17.02 55.51
N LYS A 468 -21.55 15.89 55.16
CA LYS A 468 -21.88 14.58 55.75
C LYS A 468 -21.64 14.56 57.25
N ALA A 469 -20.51 15.09 57.72
CA ALA A 469 -20.21 15.17 59.14
C ALA A 469 -21.27 15.99 59.90
N GLN A 470 -21.71 17.13 59.32
CA GLN A 470 -22.78 17.94 59.89
C GLN A 470 -24.14 17.21 59.88
N ALA A 471 -24.49 16.51 58.81
CA ALA A 471 -25.73 15.74 58.72
C ALA A 471 -25.79 14.60 59.75
N ILE A 472 -24.68 13.87 59.92
CA ILE A 472 -24.54 12.83 60.94
C ILE A 472 -24.65 13.45 62.34
N ALA A 473 -24.00 14.59 62.59
CA ALA A 473 -24.09 15.30 63.87
C ALA A 473 -25.54 15.68 64.23
N ARG A 474 -26.35 16.14 63.24
CA ARG A 474 -27.79 16.43 63.43
C ARG A 474 -28.57 15.17 63.80
N GLN A 475 -28.31 14.05 63.13
CA GLN A 475 -28.98 12.78 63.42
C GLN A 475 -28.63 12.26 64.81
N LEU A 476 -27.35 12.24 65.19
CA LEU A 476 -26.91 11.77 66.50
C LEU A 476 -27.48 12.64 67.64
N ARG A 477 -27.60 13.96 67.41
CA ARG A 477 -28.30 14.88 68.34
C ARG A 477 -29.76 14.49 68.52
N ASN A 478 -30.47 14.23 67.42
CA ASN A 478 -31.88 13.81 67.48
C ASN A 478 -32.07 12.46 68.20
N MET A 479 -31.04 11.62 68.23
CA MET A 479 -31.01 10.36 68.97
C MET A 479 -30.63 10.52 70.46
N GLY A 480 -30.40 11.76 70.93
CA GLY A 480 -30.16 12.05 72.35
C GLY A 480 -28.71 11.91 72.81
N MET A 481 -27.73 11.86 71.89
CA MET A 481 -26.31 11.86 72.26
C MET A 481 -25.84 13.21 72.79
N THR A 482 -24.89 13.17 73.74
CA THR A 482 -24.26 14.38 74.29
C THR A 482 -23.32 15.06 73.29
N PRO A 483 -23.10 16.39 73.38
CA PRO A 483 -22.18 17.11 72.48
C PRO A 483 -20.78 16.50 72.41
N GLU A 484 -20.26 16.00 73.53
CA GLU A 484 -18.94 15.33 73.61
C GLU A 484 -18.92 14.02 72.80
N GLN A 485 -19.99 13.23 72.86
CA GLN A 485 -20.12 11.99 72.09
C GLN A 485 -20.26 12.26 70.59
N ILE A 486 -21.02 13.30 70.20
CA ILE A 486 -21.19 13.70 68.80
C ILE A 486 -19.87 14.21 68.22
N LYS A 487 -19.12 15.00 68.99
CA LYS A 487 -17.78 15.47 68.63
C LYS A 487 -16.81 14.33 68.35
N GLN A 488 -16.79 13.33 69.24
CA GLN A 488 -15.94 12.15 69.08
C GLN A 488 -16.32 11.29 67.87
N ALA A 489 -17.62 11.17 67.56
CA ALA A 489 -18.12 10.35 66.47
C ALA A 489 -18.00 11.00 65.08
N THR A 490 -18.05 12.33 64.99
CA THR A 490 -18.09 13.07 63.71
C THR A 490 -16.78 13.79 63.38
N GLY A 491 -15.89 13.96 64.37
CA GLY A 491 -14.61 14.65 64.19
C GLY A 491 -14.72 16.18 64.01
N LEU A 492 -15.92 16.76 64.19
CA LEU A 492 -16.16 18.20 64.07
C LEU A 492 -15.48 18.99 65.20
N SER A 493 -15.03 20.20 64.91
CA SER A 493 -14.53 21.14 65.92
C SER A 493 -15.67 21.78 66.75
N ASP A 494 -15.35 22.34 67.91
CA ASP A 494 -16.36 22.98 68.77
C ASP A 494 -17.08 24.15 68.09
N ALA A 495 -16.40 24.85 67.18
CA ALA A 495 -16.98 25.92 66.38
C ALA A 495 -17.99 25.39 65.34
N GLU A 496 -17.72 24.23 64.74
CA GLU A 496 -18.60 23.59 63.76
C GLU A 496 -19.81 22.94 64.43
N LEU A 497 -19.61 22.31 65.60
CA LEU A 497 -20.71 21.78 66.41
C LEU A 497 -21.68 22.88 66.87
N LYS A 498 -21.18 24.05 67.27
CA LYS A 498 -22.04 25.20 67.64
C LYS A 498 -22.96 25.65 66.50
N LYS A 499 -22.49 25.60 65.25
CA LYS A 499 -23.30 25.94 64.06
C LYS A 499 -24.37 24.91 63.71
N VAL A 500 -24.25 23.69 64.22
CA VAL A 500 -25.19 22.59 63.99
C VAL A 500 -26.18 22.44 65.16
N ILE A 501 -25.78 22.86 66.36
CA ILE A 501 -26.53 22.70 67.61
C ILE A 501 -27.50 23.87 67.89
N HIS A 502 -27.27 25.06 67.35
CA HIS A 502 -28.27 26.12 67.20
C HIS A 502 -29.04 25.95 65.89
#